data_AF-A0A9E4EV31-F1
#
_entry.id   AF-A0A9E4EV31-F1
#
_cell.length_a   1.000
_cell.length_b   1.000
_cell.length_c   1.000
_cell.angle_alpha   90.00
_cell.angle_beta   90.00
_cell.angle_gamma   90.00
#
_symmetry.space_group_name_H-M   'P 1'
#
loop_
_entity.id
_entity.type
_entity.pdbx_description
1 polymer ?
#
loop_
_entity_poly.entity_id
_entity_poly.type
_entity_poly.pdbx_seq_one_letter_code
_entity_poly.pdbx_strand_id
1 'polypeptide(L)' 'MSAWDPAIRILATAEWSGKQHPLAWVKPYGAGRVFYTALGHGPGTFARLGMQQMMVQGVQWAGGSL' A
#
# COMPACT_ATOMS: atom_id res chain seq x y z
N MET A 1 -11.23 -8.81 -2.24
CA MET A 1 -11.00 -7.58 -1.45
C MET A 1 -11.74 -6.47 -2.14
N SER A 2 -12.81 -5.93 -1.55
CA SER A 2 -13.52 -4.78 -2.10
C SER A 2 -12.91 -3.50 -1.53
N ALA A 3 -13.01 -2.40 -2.27
CA ALA A 3 -12.65 -1.06 -1.81
C ALA A 3 -13.54 -0.54 -0.66
N TRP A 4 -14.42 -1.39 -0.09
CA TRP A 4 -15.44 -1.05 0.90
C TRP A 4 -15.22 -1.73 2.26
N ASP A 5 -14.11 -2.43 2.46
CA ASP A 5 -13.77 -3.01 3.75
C ASP A 5 -13.41 -1.87 4.73
N PRO A 6 -14.20 -1.64 5.80
CA PRO A 6 -14.00 -0.51 6.72
C PRO A 6 -12.71 -0.63 7.54
N ALA A 7 -12.08 -1.80 7.56
CA ALA A 7 -10.78 -2.00 8.21
C ALA A 7 -9.61 -1.44 7.37
N ILE A 8 -9.86 -1.06 6.12
CA ILE A 8 -8.83 -0.51 5.24
C ILE A 8 -8.59 0.96 5.57
N ARG A 9 -7.34 1.29 5.91
CA ARG A 9 -6.83 2.66 5.96
C ARG A 9 -6.02 2.94 4.70
N ILE A 10 -6.53 3.85 3.87
CA ILE A 10 -5.86 4.29 2.64
C ILE A 10 -4.65 5.16 3.00
N LEU A 11 -3.51 4.88 2.35
CA LEU A 11 -2.26 5.63 2.50
C LEU A 11 -1.92 6.45 1.27
N ALA A 12 -2.30 5.98 0.08
CA ALA A 12 -2.09 6.69 -1.18
C ALA A 12 -3.21 6.41 -2.17
N THR A 13 -3.57 7.42 -2.96
CA THR A 13 -4.50 7.32 -4.08
C THR A 13 -3.86 7.86 -5.36
N ALA A 14 -4.43 7.49 -6.51
CA ALA A 14 -4.19 8.17 -7.77
C ALA A 14 -5.52 8.41 -8.48
N GLU A 15 -5.60 9.53 -9.20
CA GLU A 15 -6.76 9.82 -10.03
C GLU A 15 -6.66 9.08 -11.36
N TRP A 16 -7.74 8.40 -11.74
CA TRP A 16 -7.92 7.85 -13.08
C TRP A 16 -9.39 7.87 -13.47
N SER A 17 -9.68 8.37 -14.67
CA SER A 17 -11.04 8.51 -15.21
C SER A 17 -11.99 9.27 -14.27
N GLY A 18 -11.51 10.37 -13.68
CA GLY A 18 -12.29 11.23 -12.79
C GLY A 18 -12.63 10.61 -11.43
N LYS A 19 -11.94 9.53 -11.04
CA LYS A 19 -12.13 8.87 -9.74
C LYS A 19 -10.78 8.66 -9.05
N GLN A 20 -10.78 8.77 -7.72
CA GLN A 20 -9.63 8.41 -6.90
C GLN A 20 -9.61 6.90 -6.66
N HIS A 21 -8.50 6.27 -7.00
CA HIS A 21 -8.28 4.84 -6.80
C HIS A 21 -7.24 4.63 -5.71
N PRO A 22 -7.49 3.76 -4.72
CA PRO A 22 -6.50 3.45 -3.69
C PRO A 22 -5.34 2.68 -4.31
N LEU A 23 -4.12 3.19 -4.14
CA LEU A 23 -2.89 2.55 -4.62
C LEU A 23 -2.08 1.91 -3.51
N ALA A 24 -2.18 2.40 -2.27
CA ALA A 24 -1.58 1.74 -1.11
C ALA A 24 -2.48 1.89 0.12
N TRP A 25 -2.53 0.86 0.95
CA TRP A 25 -3.36 0.84 2.15
C TRP A 25 -2.84 -0.18 3.17
N VAL A 26 -3.36 -0.07 4.39
CA VAL A 26 -3.11 -1.03 5.48
C VAL A 26 -4.40 -1.51 6.10
N LYS A 27 -4.38 -2.73 6.66
CA LYS A 27 -5.48 -3.24 7.50
C LYS A 27 -5.01 -4.32 8.48
N PRO A 28 -5.73 -4.54 9.59
CA PRO A 28 -5.52 -5.72 10.43
C PRO A 28 -6.00 -7.01 9.73
N TYR A 29 -5.36 -8.14 10.06
CA TYR A 29 -5.83 -9.48 9.68
C TYR A 29 -5.49 -10.49 10.77
N GLY A 30 -6.50 -10.92 11.54
CA GLY A 30 -6.28 -11.68 12.76
C GLY A 30 -5.43 -10.88 13.75
N ALA A 31 -4.38 -11.50 14.30
CA ALA A 31 -3.38 -10.83 15.14
C ALA A 31 -2.29 -10.09 14.33
N GLY A 32 -2.35 -10.15 12.99
CA GLY A 32 -1.36 -9.59 12.09
C GLY A 32 -1.75 -8.27 11.46
N ARG A 33 -0.81 -7.72 10.69
CA ARG A 33 -0.94 -6.48 9.93
C ARG A 33 -0.69 -6.75 8.44
N VAL A 34 -1.48 -6.12 7.58
CA VAL A 34 -1.33 -6.21 6.11
C VAL A 34 -1.01 -4.83 5.58
N PHE A 35 0.10 -4.72 4.85
CA PHE A 35 0.40 -3.61 3.97
C PHE A 35 0.21 -4.07 2.52
N TYR A 36 -0.46 -3.27 1.70
CA TYR A 36 -0.71 -3.54 0.30
C TYR A 36 -0.33 -2.32 -0.55
N THR A 37 0.21 -2.58 -1.74
CA THR A 37 0.38 -1.60 -2.81
C THR A 37 0.04 -2.20 -4.17
N ALA A 38 -0.65 -1.44 -5.01
CA ALA A 38 -0.96 -1.77 -6.41
C ALA A 38 0.16 -1.34 -7.37
N LEU A 39 1.16 -0.61 -6.87
CA LEU A 39 2.34 -0.20 -7.65
C LEU A 39 3.29 -1.38 -7.87
N GLY A 40 4.08 -1.33 -8.94
CA GLY A 40 5.14 -2.33 -9.20
C GLY A 40 4.99 -3.11 -10.49
N HIS A 41 4.21 -2.63 -11.47
CA HIS A 41 4.00 -3.32 -12.75
C HIS A 41 5.29 -3.65 -13.52
N GLY A 42 6.35 -2.85 -13.37
CA GLY A 42 7.61 -3.08 -14.07
C GLY A 42 8.85 -2.79 -13.21
N PRO A 43 10.03 -3.28 -13.64
CA PRO A 43 11.27 -3.15 -12.87
C PRO A 43 11.68 -1.68 -12.64
N GLY A 44 11.39 -0.79 -13.60
CA GLY A 44 11.65 0.64 -13.46
C GLY A 44 10.90 1.30 -12.30
N THR A 45 9.79 0.74 -11.83
CA THR A 45 9.08 1.23 -10.64
C THR A 45 9.92 1.04 -9.39
N PHE A 46 10.57 -0.12 -9.24
CA PHE A 46 11.40 -0.46 -8.08
C PHE A 46 12.74 0.29 -8.03
N ALA A 47 13.17 0.86 -9.15
CA ALA A 47 14.33 1.76 -9.19
C ALA A 47 14.04 3.16 -8.60
N ARG A 48 12.76 3.52 -8.41
CA ARG A 48 12.38 4.83 -7.86
C ARG A 48 12.60 4.87 -6.35
N LEU A 49 13.24 5.92 -5.86
CA LEU A 49 13.50 6.12 -4.42
C LEU A 49 12.22 6.05 -3.58
N GLY A 50 11.13 6.68 -4.04
CA GLY A 50 9.84 6.62 -3.34
C GLY A 50 9.26 5.21 -3.24
N MET A 51 9.47 4.36 -4.26
CA MET A 51 9.03 2.96 -4.20
C MET A 51 9.87 2.17 -3.19
N GLN A 52 11.19 2.36 -3.20
CA GLN A 52 12.09 1.70 -2.25
C GLN A 52 11.76 2.11 -0.81
N GLN A 53 11.56 3.40 -0.57
CA GLN A 53 11.17 3.93 0.73
C GLN A 53 9.83 3.35 1.20
N MET A 54 8.82 3.31 0.33
CA MET A 54 7.51 2.75 0.64
C MET A 54 7.60 1.26 0.98
N MET A 55 8.40 0.48 0.24
CA MET A 55 8.59 -0.95 0.51
C MET A 55 9.27 -1.17 1.85
N VAL A 56 10.33 -0.41 2.18
CA VAL A 56 11.02 -0.50 3.47
C VAL A 56 10.06 -0.19 4.62
N GLN A 57 9.32 0.93 4.54
CA GLN A 57 8.38 1.34 5.57
C GLN A 57 7.22 0.34 5.71
N GLY A 58 6.69 -0.15 4.59
CA GLY A 58 5.60 -1.13 4.58
C GLY A 58 6.01 -2.45 5.22
N VAL A 59 7.22 -2.94 4.94
CA VAL A 59 7.77 -4.15 5.56
C VAL A 59 8.02 -3.96 7.05
N GLN A 60 8.65 -2.84 7.45
CA GLN A 60 8.89 -2.55 8.88
C GLN A 60 7.58 -2.43 9.66
N TRP A 61 6.59 -1.72 9.11
CA TRP A 61 5.28 -1.58 9.73
C TRP A 61 4.55 -2.92 9.84
N ALA A 62 4.51 -3.72 8.77
CA ALA A 62 3.90 -5.05 8.81
C ALA A 62 4.59 -5.95 9.85
N GLY A 63 5.93 -5.93 9.88
CA GLY A 63 6.77 -6.67 10.83
C GLY A 63 6.73 -6.17 12.28
N GLY A 64 6.24 -4.95 12.53
CA GLY A 64 6.13 -4.37 13.87
C GLY A 64 7.41 -3.76 14.39
N SER A 65 8.28 -3.37 13.47
CA SER A 65 9.57 -2.73 13.74
C SER A 65 9.52 -1.22 13.52
N LEU A 66 8.32 -0.68 13.31
CA LEU A 66 7.99 0.75 13.16
C LEU A 66 6.95 1.15 14.21
#